data_AF-A0A820DN33-F1
#
_entry.id   AF-A0A820DN33-F1
#
_cell.length_a   1.000
_cell.length_b   1.000
_cell.length_c   1.000
_cell.angle_alpha   90.00
_cell.angle_beta   90.00
_cell.angle_gamma   90.00
#
_symmetry.space_group_name_H-M   'P 1'
#
loop_
_entity.id
_entity.type
_entity.pdbx_description
1 polymer ?
#
loop_
_entity_poly.entity_id
_entity_poly.type
_entity_poly.pdbx_seq_one_letter_code
_entity_poly.pdbx_strand_id
1 'polypeptide(L)'
;MEHLKFLLNIRVTWIVQIANYSTGLWFTPFVPVFNVIKAFDLITDDFDDEPDDFLDYFEKTWIGEPNKSGTGRKKTLFPIEIWNVYDRAVANFPR
;
A
#
# COMPACT_ATOMS: atom_id res chain seq x y z
N MET A 1 -17.39 -10.56 -23.09
CA MET A 1 -17.40 -10.42 -21.61
C MET A 1 -16.29 -11.21 -20.91
N GLU A 2 -15.60 -12.14 -21.58
CA GLU A 2 -14.48 -12.91 -21.00
C GLU A 2 -13.11 -12.19 -21.13
N HIS A 3 -12.91 -11.39 -22.18
CA HIS A 3 -11.63 -10.75 -22.49
C HIS A 3 -11.23 -9.60 -21.53
N LEU A 4 -12.20 -8.98 -20.85
CA LEU A 4 -11.94 -7.92 -19.86
C LEU A 4 -11.55 -8.50 -18.49
N LYS A 5 -11.99 -9.73 -18.17
CA LYS A 5 -11.56 -10.45 -16.97
C LYS A 5 -10.12 -10.94 -17.09
N PHE A 6 -9.70 -11.33 -18.29
CA PHE A 6 -8.31 -11.71 -18.57
C PHE A 6 -7.33 -10.53 -18.39
N LEU A 7 -7.71 -9.33 -18.84
CA LEU A 7 -6.89 -8.13 -18.69
C LEU A 7 -6.83 -7.60 -17.24
N LEU A 8 -7.92 -7.75 -16.47
CA LEU A 8 -7.92 -7.48 -15.03
C LEU A 8 -7.07 -8.51 -14.27
N ASN A 9 -7.18 -9.79 -14.62
CA ASN A 9 -6.40 -10.85 -13.98
C ASN A 9 -4.90 -10.67 -14.25
N ILE A 10 -4.51 -10.41 -15.50
CA ILE A 10 -3.12 -10.19 -15.90
C ILE A 10 -2.52 -8.94 -15.22
N ARG A 11 -3.26 -7.83 -15.12
CA ARG A 11 -2.73 -6.63 -14.44
C ARG A 11 -2.56 -6.80 -12.93
N VAL A 12 -3.39 -7.63 -12.29
CA VAL A 12 -3.21 -7.99 -10.87
C VAL A 12 -2.03 -8.95 -10.70
N THR A 13 -1.79 -9.88 -11.63
CA THR A 13 -0.64 -10.79 -11.54
C THR A 13 0.70 -10.07 -11.75
N TRP A 14 0.79 -9.08 -12.65
CA TRP A 14 2.02 -8.32 -12.86
C TRP A 14 2.35 -7.36 -11.71
N ILE A 15 1.35 -6.85 -10.98
CA ILE A 15 1.59 -6.05 -9.77
C ILE A 15 2.19 -6.92 -8.66
N VAL A 16 1.70 -8.15 -8.50
CA VAL A 16 2.23 -9.10 -7.51
C VAL A 16 3.61 -9.64 -7.93
N GLN A 17 3.87 -9.83 -9.22
CA GLN A 17 5.17 -10.31 -9.71
C GLN A 17 6.30 -9.28 -9.59
N ILE A 18 5.99 -7.97 -9.69
CA ILE A 18 6.99 -6.88 -9.50
C ILE A 18 7.27 -6.64 -8.00
N ALA A 19 6.36 -7.00 -7.11
CA ALA A 19 6.53 -6.83 -5.66
C ALA A 19 7.54 -7.80 -5.02
N ASN A 20 7.99 -8.83 -5.74
CA ASN A 20 8.84 -9.89 -5.19
C ASN A 20 10.33 -9.56 -5.00
N TYR A 21 10.76 -8.31 -5.19
CA TYR A 21 12.15 -7.92 -4.89
C TYR A 21 12.19 -6.51 -4.28
N SER A 22 12.36 -6.48 -2.96
CA SER A 22 12.87 -5.35 -2.15
C SER A 22 12.18 -3.97 -2.29
N THR A 23 11.02 -3.92 -2.94
CA THR A 23 10.38 -2.67 -3.34
C THR A 23 8.85 -2.76 -3.20
N GLY A 24 8.29 -3.26 -2.10
CA GLY A 24 6.82 -3.24 -1.91
C GLY A 24 6.27 -1.84 -1.62
N LEU A 25 7.01 -1.04 -0.85
CA LEU A 25 6.47 0.17 -0.23
C LEU A 25 6.41 1.41 -1.14
N TRP A 26 7.23 1.49 -2.19
CA TRP A 26 7.19 2.62 -3.14
C TRP A 26 5.90 2.69 -3.95
N PHE A 27 5.12 1.60 -4.00
CA PHE A 27 3.85 1.57 -4.72
C PHE A 27 2.66 2.09 -3.89
N THR A 28 2.81 2.19 -2.57
CA THR A 28 1.75 2.67 -1.65
C THR A 28 1.12 4.01 -2.05
N PRO A 29 1.83 5.00 -2.64
CA PRO A 29 1.23 6.26 -3.05
C PRO A 29 0.27 6.13 -4.23
N PHE A 30 0.36 5.05 -4.99
CA PHE A 30 -0.44 4.77 -6.19
C PHE A 30 -1.62 3.83 -5.91
N VAL A 31 -1.89 3.52 -4.65
CA VAL A 31 -3.05 2.73 -4.23
C VAL A 31 -4.17 3.70 -3.83
N PRO A 32 -5.45 3.42 -4.11
CA PRO A 32 -6.55 4.23 -3.59
C PRO A 32 -6.43 4.40 -2.07
N VAL A 33 -6.64 5.61 -1.55
CA VAL A 33 -6.43 5.95 -0.13
C VAL A 33 -7.07 4.92 0.83
N PHE A 34 -8.31 4.50 0.54
CA PHE A 34 -9.05 3.53 1.36
C PHE A 34 -8.46 2.10 1.34
N ASN A 35 -7.62 1.78 0.36
CA ASN A 35 -6.97 0.49 0.20
C ASN A 35 -5.50 0.49 0.66
N VAL A 36 -4.90 1.65 0.93
CA VAL A 36 -3.48 1.78 1.30
C VAL A 36 -3.13 0.94 2.53
N ILE A 37 -3.96 1.01 3.57
CA ILE A 37 -3.77 0.26 4.81
C ILE A 37 -3.81 -1.25 4.55
N LYS A 38 -4.81 -1.71 3.78
CA LYS A 38 -4.96 -3.12 3.43
C LYS A 38 -3.79 -3.63 2.56
N ALA A 39 -3.30 -2.80 1.65
CA ALA A 39 -2.14 -3.13 0.84
C ALA A 39 -0.87 -3.23 1.68
N PHE A 40 -0.69 -2.34 2.65
CA PHE A 40 0.42 -2.43 3.61
C PHE A 40 0.35 -3.72 4.41
N ASP A 41 -0.81 -4.01 5.03
CA ASP A 41 -1.00 -5.22 5.85
C ASP A 41 -0.71 -6.51 5.05
N LEU A 42 -1.14 -6.58 3.79
CA LEU A 42 -0.84 -7.72 2.89
C LEU A 42 0.64 -7.83 2.54
N ILE A 43 1.28 -6.69 2.24
CA ILE A 43 2.71 -6.65 1.91
C ILE A 43 3.54 -7.09 3.12
N THR A 44 3.16 -6.66 4.34
CA THR A 44 3.86 -7.02 5.58
C THR A 44 3.67 -8.48 5.98
N ASP A 45 2.53 -9.10 5.67
CA ASP A 45 2.26 -10.52 5.96
C ASP A 45 3.16 -11.45 5.14
N ASP A 46 3.61 -11.00 3.96
CA ASP A 46 4.54 -11.72 3.08
C ASP A 46 6.03 -11.55 3.49
N PHE A 47 6.36 -10.67 4.43
CA PHE A 47 7.72 -10.57 4.97
C PHE A 47 7.90 -11.60 6.09
N ASP A 48 8.60 -12.71 5.78
CA ASP A 48 8.91 -13.79 6.72
C ASP A 48 9.86 -13.38 7.87
N ASP A 49 10.58 -12.26 7.70
CA ASP A 49 11.50 -11.73 8.70
C ASP A 49 10.81 -10.72 9.62
N GLU A 50 11.08 -10.84 10.93
CA GLU A 50 10.70 -9.93 12.02
C GLU A 50 10.70 -8.47 11.54
N PRO A 51 9.70 -7.62 11.91
CA PRO A 51 9.54 -6.32 11.31
C PRO A 51 10.85 -5.54 11.42
N ASP A 52 11.52 -5.39 10.27
CA ASP A 52 12.70 -4.55 10.13
C ASP A 52 12.38 -3.21 10.81
N ASP A 53 13.30 -2.63 11.57
CA ASP A 53 13.13 -1.30 12.19
C ASP A 53 12.56 -0.28 11.17
N PHE A 54 12.83 -0.51 9.88
CA PHE A 54 12.23 0.20 8.76
C PHE A 54 10.70 0.05 8.62
N LEU A 55 10.15 -1.16 8.75
CA LEU A 55 8.71 -1.42 8.68
C LEU A 55 7.97 -0.77 9.86
N ASP A 56 8.50 -0.89 11.08
CA ASP A 56 7.92 -0.23 12.25
C ASP A 56 7.97 1.30 12.10
N TYR A 57 9.10 1.83 11.64
CA TYR A 57 9.24 3.25 11.32
C TYR A 57 8.23 3.70 10.26
N PHE A 58 8.09 2.94 9.17
CA PHE A 58 7.18 3.28 8.08
C PHE A 58 5.72 3.23 8.53
N GLU A 59 5.33 2.18 9.25
CA GLU A 59 3.99 2.02 9.77
C GLU A 59 3.64 3.19 10.69
N LYS A 60 4.49 3.51 11.66
CA LYS A 60 4.26 4.61 12.60
C LYS A 60 4.18 5.98 11.92
N THR A 61 4.99 6.20 10.89
CA THR A 61 5.13 7.51 10.23
C THR A 61 3.99 7.78 9.26
N TRP A 62 3.62 6.79 8.43
CA TRP A 62 2.78 6.98 7.24
C TRP A 62 1.45 6.21 7.25
N ILE A 63 1.34 5.09 7.97
CA ILE A 63 0.16 4.20 7.94
C ILE A 63 -0.69 4.31 9.22
N GLY A 64 -0.02 4.32 10.36
CA GLY A 64 -0.56 4.37 11.71
C GLY A 64 -0.59 2.97 12.31
N GLU A 65 0.07 2.79 13.45
CA GLU A 65 0.08 1.50 14.15
C GLU A 65 -1.35 1.09 14.57
N PRO A 66 -1.70 -0.20 14.56
CA PRO A 66 -2.95 -0.68 15.12
C PRO A 66 -3.06 -0.31 16.60
N ASN A 67 -4.25 0.11 17.04
CA ASN A 67 -4.48 0.32 18.46
C ASN A 67 -4.42 -1.02 19.21
N LYS A 68 -3.89 -1.03 20.44
CA LYS A 68 -3.83 -2.24 21.28
C LYS A 68 -5.20 -2.87 21.56
N SER A 69 -6.29 -2.09 21.44
CA SER A 69 -7.67 -2.55 21.57
C SER A 69 -8.23 -3.22 20.30
N GLY A 70 -7.45 -3.28 19.21
CA GLY A 70 -7.91 -3.75 17.90
C GLY A 70 -8.91 -2.83 17.20
N THR A 71 -9.26 -1.68 17.80
CA THR A 71 -10.23 -0.75 17.24
C THR A 71 -9.53 0.49 16.70
N GLY A 72 -9.38 0.57 15.38
CA GLY A 72 -8.75 1.69 14.68
C GLY A 72 -7.22 1.68 14.72
N ARG A 73 -6.62 2.73 14.14
CA ARG A 73 -5.16 2.94 14.08
C ARG A 73 -4.78 4.24 14.79
N LYS A 74 -3.55 4.33 15.27
CA LYS A 74 -2.97 5.55 15.83
C LYS A 74 -2.88 6.62 14.74
N LYS A 75 -2.91 7.89 15.17
CA LYS A 75 -2.70 9.01 14.27
C LYS A 75 -1.28 8.98 13.71
N THR A 76 -1.15 9.08 12.38
CA THR A 76 0.13 9.15 11.68
C THR A 76 0.79 10.51 11.84
N LEU A 77 2.11 10.55 11.65
CA LEU A 77 2.86 11.81 11.53
C LEU A 77 2.47 12.55 10.24
N PHE A 78 2.26 11.80 9.17
CA PHE A 78 1.82 12.32 7.88
C PHE A 78 0.55 11.58 7.43
N PRO A 79 -0.60 12.28 7.36
CA PRO A 79 -1.84 11.72 6.82
C PRO A 79 -1.68 11.19 5.39
N ILE A 80 -2.35 10.08 5.08
CA ILE A 80 -2.28 9.40 3.78
C ILE A 80 -2.63 10.33 2.63
N GLU A 81 -3.59 11.22 2.86
CA GLU A 81 -4.12 12.16 1.89
C GLU A 81 -3.08 13.17 1.39
N ILE A 82 -2.00 13.41 2.15
CA ILE A 82 -0.97 14.39 1.79
C ILE A 82 0.05 13.79 0.81
N TRP A 83 0.37 12.51 0.96
CA TRP A 83 1.39 11.84 0.16
C TRP A 83 0.83 10.91 -0.91
N ASN A 84 -0.44 10.55 -0.83
CA ASN A 84 -1.10 9.76 -1.86
C ASN A 84 -1.20 10.54 -3.18
N VAL A 85 -0.92 9.85 -4.29
CA VAL A 85 -0.93 10.41 -5.63
C VAL A 85 -1.92 9.68 -6.54
N TYR A 86 -2.68 8.72 -6.03
CA TYR A 86 -3.56 7.88 -6.85
C TYR A 86 -4.53 8.70 -7.69
N ASP A 87 -5.28 9.61 -7.07
CA ASP A 87 -6.28 10.43 -7.77
C ASP A 87 -5.63 11.32 -8.84
N ARG A 88 -4.43 11.84 -8.57
CA ARG A 88 -3.65 12.64 -9.52
C ARG A 88 -3.12 11.82 -10.69
N ALA A 89 -2.64 10.60 -10.40
CA ALA A 89 -2.13 9.67 -11.40
C ALA A 89 -3.24 9.20 -12.34
N VAL A 90 -4.42 8.89 -11.79
CA VAL A 90 -5.61 8.50 -12.58
C VAL A 90 -6.12 9.65 -13.42
N ALA A 91 -6.13 10.87 -12.87
CA ALA A 91 -6.57 12.07 -13.58
C ALA A 91 -5.55 12.62 -14.59
N ASN A 92 -4.36 11.99 -14.70
CA ASN A 92 -3.27 12.39 -15.60
C ASN A 92 -2.87 13.87 -15.45
N PHE A 93 -2.91 14.39 -14.22
CA PHE A 93 -2.43 15.73 -13.94
C PHE A 93 -0.90 15.80 -14.04
N PRO A 94 -0.33 16.93 -14.51
CA PRO A 94 1.12 17.10 -14.57
C PRO A 94 1.75 17.00 -13.17
N ARG A 95 3.00 16.48 -13.13
CA ARG A 95 3.78 16.26 -11.92
C ARG A 95 4.36 17.55 -11.34
#